data_AF-A0A2V2D806-F1
#
_entry.id   AF-A0A2V2D806-F1
#
_cell.length_a   1.000
_cell.length_b   1.000
_cell.length_c   1.000
_cell.angle_alpha   90.00
_cell.angle_beta   90.00
_cell.angle_gamma   90.00
#
_symmetry.space_group_name_H-M   'P 1'
#
loop_
_entity.id
_entity.type
_entity.pdbx_description
1 polymer ?
#
loop_
_entity_poly.entity_id
_entity_poly.type
_entity_poly.pdbx_seq_one_letter_code
_entity_poly.pdbx_strand_id
1 'polypeptide(L)'
;MAQQLIYTSCPVSLVRGRSGFSTVARGAGMGEALASMVERCSSYDSSAVSGPVFSHRIVRCGSSNWHVLTRTCDCGTDYTNRNNYIAHHLVLSEEEAAGLACNSAQAMLYWDGWLDSWSGEPRYIEDVDLSGIPAPSELPARRWEKFFSDAGCAACLSESGGEIRGGRKDSPTVLGLFAESLSLFVNPLDSWRVTYTTRYFESDNSADFLWKGISADGQPPRQDVADLASGKAPEFPNCRAAEYARTGELNNIEKFNLKAAKPEFGARRFEVVVPERRAPGSAAIILSGAVVGLAILVAALLFVNFAEGAERVPADFGRASAGDCGGHSKEFGKDATFLAGYDD
;
A
#
# COMPACT_ATOMS: atom_id res chain seq x y z
N MET A 1 -6.71 2.47 -26.23
CA MET A 1 -5.35 1.93 -26.44
C MET A 1 -4.37 3.00 -26.02
N ALA A 2 -3.45 2.71 -25.11
CA ALA A 2 -2.51 3.71 -24.61
C ALA A 2 -1.51 4.12 -25.70
N GLN A 3 -1.34 5.42 -25.90
CA GLN A 3 -0.32 5.94 -26.81
C GLN A 3 1.06 5.81 -26.18
N GLN A 4 2.08 5.58 -27.00
CA GLN A 4 3.46 5.47 -26.53
C GLN A 4 4.29 6.71 -26.91
N LEU A 5 5.27 7.06 -26.08
CA LEU A 5 6.37 7.98 -26.42
C LEU A 5 7.67 7.48 -25.81
N ILE A 6 8.74 7.46 -26.62
CA ILE A 6 10.08 7.04 -26.22
C ILE A 6 11.02 8.22 -26.40
N TYR A 7 11.68 8.61 -25.32
CA TYR A 7 12.58 9.73 -25.22
C TYR A 7 13.96 9.27 -24.75
N THR A 8 15.00 9.59 -25.51
CA THR A 8 16.40 9.24 -25.18
C THR A 8 17.37 10.08 -26.00
N SER A 9 18.68 10.03 -25.69
CA SER A 9 19.69 10.70 -26.51
C SER A 9 19.96 9.91 -27.81
N CYS A 10 19.75 10.56 -28.96
CA CYS A 10 19.93 9.96 -30.29
C CYS A 10 20.51 10.99 -31.27
N PRO A 11 21.33 10.59 -32.27
CA PRO A 11 21.86 11.52 -33.28
C PRO A 11 20.76 12.15 -34.13
N VAL A 12 19.67 11.43 -34.34
CA VAL A 12 18.50 11.89 -35.09
C VAL A 12 17.26 11.65 -34.23
N SER A 13 16.38 12.64 -34.16
CA SER A 13 15.08 12.50 -33.48
C SER A 13 13.93 12.34 -34.48
N LEU A 14 12.75 12.00 -33.98
CA LEU A 14 11.54 11.93 -34.80
C LEU A 14 11.17 13.30 -35.39
N VAL A 15 11.47 14.38 -34.66
CA VAL A 15 11.35 15.76 -35.16
C VAL A 15 12.63 16.13 -35.90
N ARG A 16 12.49 16.50 -37.18
CA ARG A 16 13.64 16.84 -38.04
C ARG A 16 14.47 17.97 -37.45
N GLY A 17 15.79 17.80 -37.46
CA GLY A 17 16.76 18.83 -37.04
C GLY A 17 17.05 18.87 -35.53
N ARG A 18 16.44 18.01 -34.71
CA ARG A 18 16.83 17.82 -33.31
C ARG A 18 17.79 16.63 -33.16
N SER A 19 18.74 16.76 -32.23
CA SER A 19 19.68 15.72 -31.81
C SER A 19 19.86 15.78 -30.29
N GLY A 20 20.40 14.71 -29.70
CA GLY A 20 20.50 14.57 -28.25
C GLY A 20 19.17 14.09 -27.66
N PHE A 21 18.90 14.45 -26.40
CA PHE A 21 17.69 14.01 -25.70
C PHE A 21 16.42 14.56 -26.34
N SER A 22 15.66 13.67 -26.96
CA SER A 22 14.48 14.00 -27.76
C SER A 22 13.59 12.77 -27.97
N THR A 23 12.36 12.98 -28.45
CA THR A 23 11.50 11.87 -28.86
C THR A 23 12.11 11.14 -30.06
N VAL A 24 12.40 9.86 -29.87
CA VAL A 24 12.85 8.94 -30.94
C VAL A 24 11.70 8.12 -31.50
N ALA A 25 10.64 7.91 -30.73
CA ALA A 25 9.43 7.28 -31.23
C ALA A 25 8.19 7.73 -30.47
N ARG A 26 7.05 7.77 -31.15
CA ARG A 26 5.75 8.01 -30.53
C ARG A 26 4.60 7.42 -31.34
N GLY A 27 3.44 7.29 -30.72
CA GLY A 27 2.19 6.96 -31.41
C GLY A 27 1.87 8.00 -32.49
N ALA A 28 1.43 7.54 -33.67
CA ALA A 28 1.05 8.45 -34.77
C ALA A 28 -0.15 9.34 -34.41
N GLY A 29 -1.04 8.83 -33.54
CA GLY A 29 -2.20 9.57 -33.02
C GLY A 29 -1.88 10.65 -31.99
N MET A 30 -0.64 10.70 -31.47
CA MET A 30 -0.23 11.70 -30.49
C MET A 30 -0.02 13.06 -31.18
N GLY A 31 -0.74 14.10 -30.79
CA GLY A 31 -0.50 15.45 -31.31
C GLY A 31 0.83 16.02 -30.81
N GLU A 32 1.48 16.91 -31.58
CA GLU A 32 2.74 17.58 -31.20
C GLU A 32 2.66 18.32 -29.85
N ALA A 33 1.49 18.93 -29.56
CA ALA A 33 1.24 19.59 -28.29
C ALA A 33 1.33 18.61 -27.11
N LEU A 34 0.65 17.46 -27.20
CA LEU A 34 0.69 16.42 -26.17
C LEU A 34 2.09 15.82 -26.06
N ALA A 35 2.73 15.50 -27.20
CA ALA A 35 4.10 14.97 -27.22
C ALA A 35 5.08 15.92 -26.50
N SER A 36 4.99 17.23 -26.76
CA SER A 36 5.83 18.23 -26.09
C SER A 36 5.59 18.32 -24.58
N MET A 37 4.36 18.03 -24.11
CA MET A 37 4.06 17.95 -22.67
C MET A 37 4.64 16.69 -22.04
N VAL A 38 4.51 15.55 -22.73
CA VAL A 38 5.03 14.25 -22.29
C VAL A 38 6.56 14.25 -22.26
N GLU A 39 7.24 14.88 -23.24
CA GLU A 39 8.71 15.04 -23.24
C GLU A 39 9.21 15.68 -21.93
N ARG A 40 8.48 16.64 -21.36
CA ARG A 40 8.86 17.30 -20.10
C ARG A 40 8.75 16.40 -18.86
N CYS A 41 8.10 15.25 -18.98
CA CYS A 41 8.00 14.26 -17.92
C CYS A 41 9.24 13.33 -17.85
N SER A 42 10.19 13.46 -18.78
CA SER A 42 11.34 12.55 -18.98
C SER A 42 12.53 12.81 -18.04
N SER A 43 12.35 13.45 -16.90
CA SER A 43 13.44 13.74 -15.96
C SER A 43 14.05 12.45 -15.38
N TYR A 44 15.37 12.38 -15.33
CA TYR A 44 16.10 11.27 -14.72
C TYR A 44 17.49 11.71 -14.25
N ASP A 45 17.85 11.32 -13.02
CA ASP A 45 19.18 11.56 -12.45
C ASP A 45 19.84 10.23 -12.04
N SER A 46 20.73 9.75 -12.90
CA SER A 46 21.55 8.53 -12.70
C SER A 46 22.43 8.56 -11.44
N SER A 47 22.73 9.75 -10.90
CA SER A 47 23.54 9.87 -9.68
C SER A 47 22.71 9.59 -8.42
N ALA A 48 21.43 9.93 -8.44
CA ALA A 48 20.50 9.82 -7.31
C ALA A 48 19.76 8.48 -7.23
N VAL A 49 19.78 7.67 -8.28
CA VAL A 49 19.10 6.37 -8.34
C VAL A 49 19.99 5.28 -8.94
N SER A 50 19.65 4.01 -8.72
CA SER A 50 20.28 2.87 -9.38
C SER A 50 19.17 1.90 -9.80
N GLY A 51 18.84 1.94 -11.09
CA GLY A 51 17.72 1.19 -11.67
C GLY A 51 16.58 2.09 -12.14
N PRO A 52 15.42 1.50 -12.51
CA PRO A 52 14.33 2.26 -13.07
C PRO A 52 13.65 3.16 -12.04
N VAL A 53 13.12 4.29 -12.50
CA VAL A 53 12.21 5.19 -11.79
C VAL A 53 10.87 5.18 -12.49
N PHE A 54 9.82 5.03 -11.71
CA PHE A 54 8.44 5.05 -12.18
C PHE A 54 7.73 6.30 -11.67
N SER A 55 6.92 6.91 -12.52
CA SER A 55 6.05 8.02 -12.13
C SER A 55 4.73 8.01 -12.88
N HIS A 56 3.69 8.51 -12.21
CA HIS A 56 2.39 8.78 -12.79
C HIS A 56 2.08 10.28 -12.61
N ARG A 57 1.83 10.98 -13.72
CA ARG A 57 1.44 12.39 -13.75
C ARG A 57 0.14 12.55 -14.53
N ILE A 58 -0.59 13.63 -14.26
CA ILE A 58 -1.74 14.06 -15.06
C ILE A 58 -1.34 15.34 -15.77
N VAL A 59 -1.40 15.34 -17.10
CA VAL A 59 -1.10 16.52 -17.92
C VAL A 59 -2.35 17.00 -18.65
N ARG A 60 -2.55 18.31 -18.69
CA ARG A 60 -3.70 18.93 -19.38
C ARG A 60 -3.31 19.44 -20.75
N CYS A 61 -3.82 18.80 -21.80
CA CYS A 61 -3.61 19.23 -23.19
C CYS A 61 -4.95 19.67 -23.80
N GLY A 62 -5.11 20.98 -23.98
CA GLY A 62 -6.39 21.57 -24.41
C GLY A 62 -7.46 21.44 -23.33
N SER A 63 -8.59 20.82 -23.69
CA SER A 63 -9.71 20.53 -22.77
C SER A 63 -9.59 19.19 -22.05
N SER A 64 -8.64 18.34 -22.44
CA SER A 64 -8.52 16.96 -21.95
C SER A 64 -7.40 16.79 -20.95
N ASN A 65 -7.63 15.95 -19.94
CA ASN A 65 -6.61 15.44 -19.06
C ASN A 65 -6.07 14.12 -19.62
N TRP A 66 -4.77 13.91 -19.46
CA TRP A 66 -4.07 12.72 -19.90
C TRP A 66 -3.27 12.14 -18.74
N HIS A 67 -3.41 10.85 -18.50
CA HIS A 67 -2.58 10.11 -17.57
C HIS A 67 -1.28 9.71 -18.26
N VAL A 68 -0.14 10.03 -17.65
CA VAL A 68 1.19 9.73 -18.19
C VAL A 68 1.89 8.81 -17.20
N LEU A 69 1.98 7.53 -17.56
CA LEU A 69 2.78 6.54 -16.86
C LEU A 69 4.18 6.55 -17.48
N THR A 70 5.20 6.76 -16.66
CA THR A 70 6.59 6.89 -17.13
C THR A 70 7.48 5.91 -16.42
N ARG A 71 8.30 5.19 -17.18
CA ARG A 71 9.47 4.48 -16.67
C ARG A 71 10.72 5.11 -17.27
N THR A 72 11.61 5.59 -16.41
CA THR A 72 12.94 6.09 -16.78
C THR A 72 14.02 5.16 -16.24
N CYS A 73 15.07 4.88 -17.02
CA CYS A 73 16.22 4.12 -16.54
C CYS A 73 17.49 4.47 -17.32
N ASP A 74 18.64 4.21 -16.71
CA ASP A 74 19.95 4.28 -17.39
C ASP A 74 19.98 3.33 -18.59
N CYS A 75 20.46 3.81 -19.73
CA CYS A 75 20.61 3.01 -20.95
C CYS A 75 22.04 3.06 -21.52
N GLY A 76 23.03 3.29 -20.64
CA GLY A 76 24.46 3.28 -20.97
C GLY A 76 24.96 4.64 -21.43
N THR A 77 25.76 4.65 -22.50
CA THR A 77 26.35 5.87 -23.07
C THR A 77 25.71 6.22 -24.40
N ASP A 78 25.54 7.51 -24.68
CA ASP A 78 25.02 8.00 -25.95
C ASP A 78 26.09 8.01 -27.06
N TYR A 79 25.68 8.42 -28.26
CA TYR A 79 26.55 8.53 -29.45
C TYR A 79 27.68 9.58 -29.31
N THR A 80 27.66 10.38 -28.25
CA THR A 80 28.71 11.36 -27.89
C THR A 80 29.54 10.91 -26.69
N ASN A 81 29.38 9.66 -26.24
CA ASN A 81 30.07 9.08 -25.09
C ASN A 81 29.75 9.77 -23.75
N ARG A 82 28.52 10.28 -23.59
CA ARG A 82 27.98 10.80 -22.33
C ARG A 82 26.95 9.82 -21.74
N ASN A 83 26.65 9.93 -20.45
CA ASN A 83 25.59 9.13 -19.83
C ASN A 83 24.26 9.33 -20.56
N ASN A 84 23.58 8.23 -20.84
CA ASN A 84 22.29 8.18 -21.50
C ASN A 84 21.26 7.50 -20.61
N TYR A 85 20.02 7.95 -20.76
CA TYR A 85 18.86 7.31 -20.16
C TYR A 85 17.73 7.26 -21.18
N ILE A 86 16.80 6.34 -20.94
CA ILE A 86 15.58 6.20 -21.72
C ILE A 86 14.39 6.49 -20.82
N ALA A 87 13.46 7.31 -21.31
CA ALA A 87 12.14 7.47 -20.75
C ALA A 87 11.14 6.84 -21.72
N HIS A 88 10.41 5.84 -21.24
CA HIS A 88 9.29 5.25 -21.95
C HIS A 88 8.00 5.71 -21.26
N HIS A 89 7.10 6.31 -22.03
CA HIS A 89 5.82 6.82 -21.56
C HIS A 89 4.66 6.04 -22.18
N LEU A 90 3.70 5.67 -21.35
CA LEU A 90 2.36 5.26 -21.75
C LEU A 90 1.39 6.40 -21.42
N VAL A 91 0.60 6.81 -22.39
CA VAL A 91 -0.28 7.96 -22.30
C VAL A 91 -1.72 7.51 -22.55
N LEU A 92 -2.58 7.74 -21.57
CA LEU A 92 -3.99 7.35 -21.60
C LEU A 92 -4.88 8.58 -21.47
N SER A 93 -6.01 8.59 -22.18
CA SER A 93 -7.08 9.52 -21.86
C SER A 93 -7.73 9.16 -20.51
N GLU A 94 -8.52 10.07 -19.95
CA GLU A 94 -9.29 9.83 -18.73
C GLU A 94 -10.27 8.66 -18.92
N GLU A 95 -10.90 8.54 -20.09
CA GLU A 95 -11.81 7.43 -20.43
C GLU A 95 -11.09 6.10 -20.56
N GLU A 96 -9.87 6.09 -21.12
CA GLU A 96 -9.08 4.87 -21.24
C GLU A 96 -8.59 4.37 -19.89
N ALA A 97 -8.10 5.27 -19.04
CA ALA A 97 -7.72 4.95 -17.67
C ALA A 97 -8.92 4.43 -16.86
N ALA A 98 -10.09 5.05 -17.03
CA ALA A 98 -11.35 4.61 -16.41
C ALA A 98 -11.79 3.20 -16.84
N GLY A 99 -11.41 2.77 -18.04
CA GLY A 99 -11.73 1.45 -18.57
C GLY A 99 -10.80 0.33 -18.08
N LEU A 100 -9.70 0.66 -17.41
CA LEU A 100 -8.75 -0.33 -16.90
C LEU A 100 -9.22 -0.90 -15.55
N ALA A 101 -9.07 -2.21 -15.39
CA ALA A 101 -9.37 -2.88 -14.13
C ALA A 101 -8.30 -2.62 -13.05
N CYS A 102 -7.08 -2.25 -13.45
CA CYS A 102 -5.94 -2.04 -12.57
C CYS A 102 -5.74 -0.55 -12.25
N ASN A 103 -5.02 -0.26 -11.15
CA ASN A 103 -4.56 1.10 -10.85
C ASN A 103 -3.26 1.44 -11.63
N SER A 104 -2.89 2.72 -11.64
CA SER A 104 -1.73 3.21 -12.40
C SER A 104 -0.40 2.53 -12.02
N ALA A 105 -0.20 2.16 -10.75
CA ALA A 105 1.03 1.49 -10.31
C ALA A 105 1.06 0.03 -10.72
N GLN A 106 -0.08 -0.66 -10.63
CA GLN A 106 -0.25 -2.02 -11.15
C GLN A 106 -0.03 -2.07 -12.66
N ALA A 107 -0.55 -1.09 -13.41
CA ALA A 107 -0.30 -0.97 -14.84
C ALA A 107 1.21 -0.92 -15.14
N MET A 108 1.98 -0.16 -14.36
CA MET A 108 3.44 -0.09 -14.54
C MET A 108 4.18 -1.34 -14.06
N LEU A 109 3.71 -2.01 -13.00
CA LEU A 109 4.33 -3.23 -12.45
C LEU A 109 4.17 -4.44 -13.36
N TYR A 110 2.99 -4.61 -13.95
CA TYR A 110 2.61 -5.82 -14.64
C TYR A 110 2.71 -5.72 -16.17
N TRP A 111 2.89 -4.51 -16.71
CA TRP A 111 3.22 -4.35 -18.12
C TRP A 111 4.70 -4.61 -18.36
N ASP A 112 5.01 -5.52 -19.28
CA ASP A 112 6.37 -5.99 -19.59
C ASP A 112 6.97 -5.38 -20.86
N GLY A 113 6.21 -4.55 -21.58
CA GLY A 113 6.65 -3.88 -22.82
C GLY A 113 7.62 -2.70 -22.63
N TRP A 114 8.12 -2.48 -21.41
CA TRP A 114 9.07 -1.42 -21.11
C TRP A 114 10.39 -1.59 -21.86
N LEU A 115 10.99 -0.48 -22.29
CA LEU A 115 12.27 -0.51 -23.00
C LEU A 115 13.39 -0.09 -22.05
N ASP A 116 14.50 -0.83 -22.10
CA ASP A 116 15.74 -0.50 -21.39
C ASP A 116 16.76 0.21 -22.30
N SER A 117 16.55 0.18 -23.61
CA SER A 117 17.37 0.89 -24.60
C SER A 117 16.58 1.12 -25.88
N TRP A 118 17.09 2.01 -26.73
CA TRP A 118 16.55 2.25 -28.07
C TRP A 118 17.63 2.01 -29.11
N SER A 119 17.24 1.37 -30.21
CA SER A 119 18.09 1.16 -31.38
C SER A 119 17.33 1.39 -32.68
N GLY A 120 18.05 1.87 -33.69
CA GLY A 120 17.52 2.11 -35.03
C GLY A 120 16.95 3.51 -35.22
N GLU A 121 16.37 3.72 -36.40
CA GLU A 121 15.89 5.03 -36.83
C GLU A 121 14.65 5.48 -36.02
N PRO A 122 14.49 6.81 -35.82
CA PRO A 122 13.27 7.36 -35.25
C PRO A 122 12.05 7.01 -36.08
N ARG A 123 10.95 6.61 -35.42
CA ARG A 123 9.75 6.11 -36.10
C ARG A 123 8.48 6.31 -35.31
N TYR A 124 7.35 6.32 -36.01
CA TYR A 124 6.07 6.12 -35.36
C TYR A 124 5.91 4.66 -34.94
N ILE A 125 5.29 4.45 -33.78
CA ILE A 125 5.00 3.13 -33.22
C ILE A 125 3.50 2.99 -32.98
N GLU A 126 3.05 1.75 -32.83
CA GLU A 126 1.64 1.44 -32.57
C GLU A 126 1.27 1.76 -31.12
N ASP A 127 -0.01 2.00 -30.87
CA ASP A 127 -0.54 2.12 -29.51
C ASP A 127 -0.61 0.73 -28.86
N VAL A 128 -0.65 0.66 -27.53
CA VAL A 128 -0.68 -0.60 -26.79
C VAL A 128 -2.01 -0.82 -26.09
N ASP A 129 -2.44 -2.07 -26.03
CA ASP A 129 -3.60 -2.44 -25.24
C ASP A 129 -3.17 -2.85 -23.82
N LEU A 130 -3.66 -2.12 -22.83
CA LEU A 130 -3.42 -2.39 -21.41
C LEU A 130 -4.59 -3.14 -20.75
N SER A 131 -5.65 -3.46 -21.48
CA SER A 131 -6.85 -4.11 -20.94
C SER A 131 -6.58 -5.53 -20.40
N GLY A 132 -5.55 -6.20 -20.92
CA GLY A 132 -5.11 -7.52 -20.48
C GLY A 132 -4.27 -7.50 -19.20
N ILE A 133 -3.90 -6.33 -18.67
CA ILE A 133 -3.12 -6.24 -17.44
C ILE A 133 -3.98 -6.74 -16.26
N PRO A 134 -3.49 -7.71 -15.48
CA PRO A 134 -4.24 -8.22 -14.36
C PRO A 134 -4.47 -7.12 -13.32
N ALA A 135 -5.65 -7.14 -12.71
CA ALA A 135 -6.00 -6.33 -11.54
C ALA A 135 -6.06 -7.23 -10.30
N PRO A 136 -4.92 -7.78 -9.84
CA PRO A 136 -4.95 -8.55 -8.61
C PRO A 136 -5.43 -7.63 -7.48
N SER A 137 -6.35 -8.11 -6.66
CA SER A 137 -6.57 -7.50 -5.35
C SER A 137 -5.29 -7.69 -4.57
N GLU A 138 -4.45 -6.65 -4.50
CA GLU A 138 -3.23 -6.65 -3.68
C GLU A 138 -3.52 -6.44 -2.20
N LEU A 139 -4.77 -6.68 -1.79
CA LEU A 139 -5.22 -6.66 -0.41
C LEU A 139 -5.48 -8.09 0.11
N PRO A 140 -5.10 -8.43 1.35
CA PRO A 140 -4.39 -7.59 2.33
C PRO A 140 -3.04 -7.05 1.82
N ALA A 141 -2.64 -5.87 2.27
CA ALA A 141 -1.43 -5.16 1.82
C ALA A 141 -0.15 -5.85 2.33
N ARG A 142 0.22 -6.96 1.67
CA ARG A 142 1.28 -7.88 2.11
C ARG A 142 2.68 -7.30 1.98
N ARG A 143 2.93 -6.42 1.00
CA ARG A 143 4.22 -5.74 0.89
C ARG A 143 4.39 -4.75 2.04
N TRP A 144 3.34 -4.01 2.40
CA TRP A 144 3.37 -3.16 3.60
C TRP A 144 3.62 -3.97 4.87
N GLU A 145 2.90 -5.08 5.05
CA GLU A 145 3.13 -6.00 6.18
C GLU A 145 4.57 -6.53 6.22
N LYS A 146 5.13 -6.91 5.07
CA LYS A 146 6.50 -7.42 4.97
C LYS A 146 7.55 -6.42 5.44
N PHE A 147 7.41 -5.13 5.10
CA PHE A 147 8.41 -4.11 5.44
C PHE A 147 8.19 -3.46 6.80
N PHE A 148 6.93 -3.33 7.24
CA PHE A 148 6.56 -2.53 8.41
C PHE A 148 5.83 -3.34 9.49
N SER A 149 5.71 -4.66 9.32
CA SER A 149 5.03 -5.59 10.22
C SER A 149 3.53 -5.35 10.42
N ASP A 150 2.91 -4.47 9.63
CA ASP A 150 1.46 -4.24 9.62
C ASP A 150 1.00 -3.78 8.23
N ALA A 151 0.07 -4.52 7.62
CA ALA A 151 -0.57 -4.13 6.37
C ALA A 151 -1.33 -2.79 6.48
N GLY A 152 -1.81 -2.43 7.67
CA GLY A 152 -2.49 -1.16 7.97
C GLY A 152 -1.66 0.08 7.64
N CYS A 153 -0.33 -0.03 7.58
CA CYS A 153 0.56 1.04 7.16
C CYS A 153 0.26 1.55 5.74
N ALA A 154 -0.34 0.74 4.86
CA ALA A 154 -0.69 1.17 3.51
C ALA A 154 -1.57 2.42 3.49
N ALA A 155 -2.36 2.64 4.54
CA ALA A 155 -3.22 3.81 4.70
C ALA A 155 -2.48 5.09 5.12
N CYS A 156 -1.16 5.05 5.36
CA CYS A 156 -0.37 6.26 5.58
C CYS A 156 -0.22 7.10 4.30
N LEU A 157 -0.39 6.47 3.14
CA LEU A 157 -0.55 7.15 1.87
C LEU A 157 -2.03 7.42 1.64
N SER A 158 -2.38 8.70 1.47
CA SER A 158 -3.77 9.13 1.36
C SER A 158 -3.95 10.21 0.28
N GLU A 159 -5.19 10.64 0.07
CA GLU A 159 -5.50 11.79 -0.80
C GLU A 159 -4.84 13.10 -0.36
N SER A 160 -4.37 13.19 0.89
CA SER A 160 -3.63 14.36 1.39
C SER A 160 -2.14 14.33 1.06
N GLY A 161 -1.65 13.24 0.45
CA GLY A 161 -0.23 13.04 0.17
C GLY A 161 0.39 11.93 1.01
N GLY A 162 1.67 11.68 0.73
CA GLY A 162 2.46 10.73 1.50
C GLY A 162 3.86 10.54 0.92
N GLU A 163 4.79 10.15 1.78
CA GLU A 163 6.18 9.93 1.40
C GLU A 163 6.61 8.52 1.81
N ILE A 164 7.42 7.87 0.97
CA ILE A 164 8.15 6.66 1.32
C ILE A 164 9.63 6.96 1.12
N ARG A 165 10.44 6.64 2.12
CA ARG A 165 11.87 6.84 2.10
C ARG A 165 12.58 5.53 1.78
N GLY A 166 13.44 5.56 0.76
CA GLY A 166 14.17 4.39 0.29
C GLY A 166 15.55 4.74 -0.27
N GLY A 167 16.46 3.77 -0.24
CA GLY A 167 17.78 3.86 -0.84
C GLY A 167 17.73 3.75 -2.37
N ARG A 168 18.85 4.00 -3.05
CA ARG A 168 18.92 4.17 -4.52
C ARG A 168 18.28 3.07 -5.37
N LYS A 169 18.18 1.84 -4.86
CA LYS A 169 17.64 0.66 -5.59
C LYS A 169 16.17 0.35 -5.29
N ASP A 170 15.54 1.10 -4.38
CA ASP A 170 14.23 0.72 -3.85
C ASP A 170 13.04 1.19 -4.72
N SER A 171 13.27 1.86 -5.85
CA SER A 171 12.17 2.40 -6.67
C SER A 171 11.13 1.33 -7.09
N PRO A 172 11.51 0.12 -7.55
CA PRO A 172 10.54 -0.96 -7.81
C PRO A 172 9.77 -1.39 -6.55
N THR A 173 10.42 -1.41 -5.39
CA THR A 173 9.78 -1.72 -4.11
C THR A 173 8.75 -0.66 -3.73
N VAL A 174 9.11 0.62 -3.88
CA VAL A 174 8.22 1.76 -3.65
C VAL A 174 7.01 1.70 -4.57
N LEU A 175 7.19 1.34 -5.85
CA LEU A 175 6.08 1.14 -6.78
C LEU A 175 5.10 0.07 -6.29
N GLY A 176 5.62 -1.05 -5.78
CA GLY A 176 4.80 -2.12 -5.19
C GLY A 176 4.01 -1.68 -3.96
N LEU A 177 4.56 -0.79 -3.13
CA LEU A 177 3.85 -0.22 -1.98
C LEU A 177 2.78 0.79 -2.42
N PHE A 178 3.07 1.61 -3.43
CA PHE A 178 2.07 2.48 -4.05
C PHE A 178 0.91 1.68 -4.65
N ALA A 179 1.18 0.56 -5.32
CA ALA A 179 0.14 -0.30 -5.88
C ALA A 179 -0.84 -0.80 -4.81
N GLU A 180 -0.35 -1.27 -3.67
CA GLU A 180 -1.19 -1.70 -2.54
C GLU A 180 -1.99 -0.54 -1.93
N SER A 181 -1.36 0.62 -1.74
CA SER A 181 -2.05 1.80 -1.21
C SER A 181 -3.11 2.34 -2.17
N LEU A 182 -2.87 2.30 -3.48
CA LEU A 182 -3.86 2.67 -4.51
C LEU A 182 -5.05 1.72 -4.54
N SER A 183 -4.87 0.45 -4.14
CA SER A 183 -5.99 -0.50 -4.01
C SER A 183 -6.92 -0.20 -2.82
N LEU A 184 -6.55 0.72 -1.92
CA LEU A 184 -7.43 1.15 -0.82
C LEU A 184 -8.55 2.08 -1.29
N PHE A 185 -8.42 2.67 -2.49
CA PHE A 185 -9.47 3.49 -3.09
C PHE A 185 -10.62 2.60 -3.57
N VAL A 186 -11.78 2.75 -2.94
CA VAL A 186 -12.99 1.96 -3.27
C VAL A 186 -13.43 2.20 -4.71
N ASN A 187 -13.31 3.44 -5.18
CA ASN A 187 -13.56 3.82 -6.56
C ASN A 187 -12.24 3.80 -7.34
N PRO A 188 -12.08 2.92 -8.35
CA PRO A 188 -10.87 2.84 -9.16
C PRO A 188 -10.46 4.18 -9.78
N LEU A 189 -11.43 5.03 -10.16
CA LEU A 189 -11.13 6.34 -10.74
C LEU A 189 -10.38 7.26 -9.79
N ASP A 190 -10.65 7.18 -8.48
CA ASP A 190 -9.97 8.02 -7.51
C ASP A 190 -8.51 7.59 -7.34
N SER A 191 -8.21 6.29 -7.50
CA SER A 191 -6.82 5.81 -7.52
C SER A 191 -6.02 6.41 -8.70
N TRP A 192 -6.65 6.58 -9.86
CA TRP A 192 -6.04 7.20 -11.04
C TRP A 192 -5.86 8.72 -10.91
N ARG A 193 -6.41 9.36 -9.87
CA ARG A 193 -6.20 10.80 -9.61
C ARG A 193 -4.95 11.06 -8.77
N VAL A 194 -4.39 10.02 -8.16
CA VAL A 194 -3.17 10.12 -7.35
C VAL A 194 -1.95 10.15 -8.27
N THR A 195 -1.24 11.28 -8.30
CA THR A 195 0.06 11.40 -8.98
C THR A 195 1.19 11.02 -8.04
N TYR A 196 2.25 10.42 -8.59
CA TYR A 196 3.39 10.01 -7.78
C TYR A 196 4.68 9.85 -8.57
N THR A 197 5.79 9.85 -7.84
CA THR A 197 7.08 9.35 -8.32
C THR A 197 7.69 8.43 -7.27
N THR A 198 8.30 7.34 -7.73
CA THR A 198 9.03 6.39 -6.88
C THR A 198 10.43 6.89 -6.48
N ARG A 199 10.91 7.94 -7.15
CA ARG A 199 12.08 8.71 -6.77
C ARG A 199 11.85 10.19 -7.10
N TYR A 200 11.86 11.02 -6.08
CA TYR A 200 11.77 12.47 -6.19
C TYR A 200 13.18 13.07 -6.34
N PHE A 201 13.38 13.86 -7.39
CA PHE A 201 14.63 14.57 -7.65
C PHE A 201 14.51 16.06 -7.30
N GLU A 202 15.64 16.73 -7.07
CA GLU A 202 15.65 18.17 -6.78
C GLU A 202 15.14 19.02 -7.95
N SER A 203 15.28 18.52 -9.18
CA SER A 203 14.75 19.16 -10.39
C SER A 203 13.23 19.02 -10.55
N ASP A 204 12.58 18.16 -9.76
CA ASP A 204 11.14 17.91 -9.88
C ASP A 204 10.31 19.00 -9.19
N ASN A 205 9.19 19.36 -9.80
CA ASN A 205 8.20 20.20 -9.15
C ASN A 205 7.39 19.40 -8.14
N SER A 206 7.46 19.75 -6.86
CA SER A 206 6.71 19.04 -5.81
C SER A 206 5.19 19.09 -6.01
N ALA A 207 4.66 20.08 -6.73
CA ALA A 207 3.21 20.18 -6.99
C ALA A 207 2.70 19.12 -7.98
N ASP A 208 3.60 18.48 -8.75
CA ASP A 208 3.22 17.47 -9.74
C ASP A 208 2.92 16.12 -9.08
N PHE A 209 3.34 15.91 -7.82
CA PHE A 209 3.33 14.63 -7.14
C PHE A 209 2.66 14.69 -5.77
N LEU A 210 1.55 13.97 -5.64
CA LEU A 210 0.89 13.77 -4.36
C LEU A 210 1.69 12.80 -3.48
N TRP A 211 2.17 11.68 -4.05
CA TRP A 211 3.03 10.73 -3.34
C TRP A 211 4.47 10.72 -3.87
N LYS A 212 5.44 10.59 -2.97
CA LYS A 212 6.87 10.73 -3.30
C LYS A 212 7.71 9.64 -2.65
N GLY A 213 8.54 8.99 -3.46
CA GLY A 213 9.69 8.22 -3.00
C GLY A 213 10.87 9.17 -2.76
N ILE A 214 11.27 9.39 -1.51
CA ILE A 214 12.36 10.30 -1.16
C ILE A 214 13.65 9.53 -0.84
N SER A 215 14.80 10.20 -1.02
CA SER A 215 16.10 9.59 -0.72
C SER A 215 16.29 9.35 0.76
N ALA A 216 16.80 8.15 1.08
CA ALA A 216 17.30 7.84 2.42
C ALA A 216 18.75 8.29 2.64
N ASP A 217 19.48 8.64 1.58
CA ASP A 217 20.92 8.84 1.62
C ASP A 217 21.28 10.17 2.30
N GLY A 218 22.24 10.11 3.23
CA GLY A 218 22.82 11.30 3.87
C GLY A 218 21.89 12.06 4.82
N GLN A 219 20.66 11.60 5.06
CA GLN A 219 19.70 12.22 5.97
C GLN A 219 19.43 11.33 7.19
N PRO A 220 19.09 11.85 8.38
CA PRO A 220 18.66 11.02 9.50
C PRO A 220 17.23 10.49 9.27
N PRO A 221 16.85 9.30 9.79
CA PRO A 221 15.49 8.76 9.67
C PRO A 221 14.43 9.75 10.18
N ARG A 222 13.30 9.79 9.50
CA ARG A 222 12.14 10.63 9.84
C ARG A 222 11.06 9.76 10.47
N GLN A 223 10.47 10.20 11.58
CA GLN A 223 9.42 9.43 12.28
C GLN A 223 8.05 9.56 11.63
N ASP A 224 7.85 10.60 10.82
CA ASP A 224 6.60 10.94 10.13
C ASP A 224 6.51 10.36 8.72
N VAL A 225 7.49 9.54 8.31
CA VAL A 225 7.59 8.96 6.95
C VAL A 225 7.88 7.47 7.04
N ALA A 226 7.34 6.69 6.11
CA ALA A 226 7.65 5.26 6.00
C ALA A 226 9.07 5.08 5.46
N ASP A 227 9.97 4.46 6.24
CA ASP A 227 11.39 4.32 5.91
C ASP A 227 11.75 2.83 5.75
N LEU A 228 12.06 2.45 4.51
CA LEU A 228 12.38 1.06 4.12
C LEU A 228 13.65 0.54 4.78
N ALA A 229 14.64 1.40 5.05
CA ALA A 229 15.91 0.99 5.64
C ALA A 229 15.74 0.67 7.14
N SER A 230 14.90 1.45 7.83
CA SER A 230 14.62 1.22 9.25
C SER A 230 13.48 0.22 9.52
N GLY A 231 12.65 -0.08 8.51
CA GLY A 231 11.43 -0.88 8.65
C GLY A 231 10.37 -0.21 9.53
N LYS A 232 10.42 1.12 9.69
CA LYS A 232 9.48 1.89 10.50
C LYS A 232 8.56 2.73 9.64
N ALA A 233 7.29 2.74 10.00
CA ALA A 233 6.27 3.60 9.41
C ALA A 233 5.76 4.60 10.46
N PRO A 234 5.07 5.67 10.03
CA PRO A 234 4.33 6.54 10.94
C PRO A 234 3.36 5.72 11.80
N GLU A 235 2.95 6.28 12.94
CA GLU A 235 2.01 5.62 13.83
C GLU A 235 0.78 5.11 13.06
N PHE A 236 0.46 3.83 13.26
CA PHE A 236 -0.52 3.12 12.47
C PHE A 236 -1.84 3.89 12.50
N PRO A 237 -2.34 4.38 11.35
CA PRO A 237 -3.58 5.12 11.34
C PRO A 237 -4.69 4.19 11.80
N ASN A 238 -5.31 4.48 12.95
CA ASN A 238 -6.46 3.72 13.43
C ASN A 238 -7.72 4.21 12.69
N CYS A 239 -7.73 3.95 11.38
CA CYS A 239 -8.78 4.38 10.47
C CYS A 239 -9.30 3.21 9.65
N ARG A 240 -10.43 3.44 8.98
CA ARG A 240 -11.09 2.41 8.20
C ARG A 240 -10.25 1.91 7.02
N ALA A 241 -9.47 2.78 6.38
CA ALA A 241 -8.55 2.39 5.30
C ALA A 241 -7.46 1.43 5.80
N ALA A 242 -6.96 1.60 7.03
CA ALA A 242 -5.98 0.68 7.60
C ALA A 242 -6.58 -0.69 7.92
N GLU A 243 -7.83 -0.74 8.39
CA GLU A 243 -8.54 -2.01 8.57
C GLU A 243 -8.75 -2.72 7.22
N TYR A 244 -9.17 -1.97 6.18
CA TYR A 244 -9.31 -2.52 4.84
C TYR A 244 -7.97 -3.02 4.27
N ALA A 245 -6.87 -2.32 4.55
CA ALA A 245 -5.53 -2.77 4.16
C ALA A 245 -5.15 -4.10 4.83
N ARG A 246 -5.54 -4.33 6.10
CA ARG A 246 -5.27 -5.57 6.84
C ARG A 246 -6.13 -6.74 6.41
N THR A 247 -7.41 -6.50 6.10
CA THR A 247 -8.37 -7.58 5.84
C THR A 247 -8.60 -7.83 4.35
N GLY A 248 -8.47 -6.80 3.51
CA GLY A 248 -8.96 -6.81 2.13
C GLY A 248 -10.49 -6.86 2.04
N GLU A 249 -11.21 -6.62 3.14
CA GLU A 249 -12.66 -6.69 3.19
C GLU A 249 -13.28 -5.30 3.33
N LEU A 250 -14.05 -4.89 2.32
CA LEU A 250 -14.93 -3.72 2.41
C LEU A 250 -16.13 -4.00 3.32
N ASN A 251 -16.55 -3.00 4.08
CA ASN A 251 -17.76 -3.09 4.89
C ASN A 251 -19.00 -2.85 4.01
N ASN A 252 -20.20 -3.12 4.54
CA ASN A 252 -21.43 -2.94 3.75
C ASN A 252 -21.67 -1.48 3.34
N ILE A 253 -21.20 -0.50 4.09
CA ILE A 253 -21.35 0.92 3.75
C ILE A 253 -20.54 1.25 2.50
N GLU A 254 -19.29 0.81 2.45
CA GLU A 254 -18.38 1.00 1.31
C GLU A 254 -18.81 0.19 0.10
N LYS A 255 -19.16 -1.09 0.30
CA LYS A 255 -19.62 -1.99 -0.77
C LYS A 255 -20.83 -1.44 -1.51
N PHE A 256 -21.77 -0.84 -0.79
CA PHE A 256 -23.01 -0.33 -1.35
C PHE A 256 -23.00 1.19 -1.53
N ASN A 257 -21.85 1.85 -1.37
CA ASN A 257 -21.68 3.30 -1.39
C ASN A 257 -22.79 4.03 -0.60
N LEU A 258 -23.17 3.47 0.55
CA LEU A 258 -24.23 4.03 1.37
C LEU A 258 -23.68 5.29 2.01
N LYS A 259 -24.37 6.41 1.85
CA LYS A 259 -24.08 7.59 2.65
C LYS A 259 -24.32 7.21 4.10
N ALA A 260 -23.25 7.03 4.88
CA ALA A 260 -23.38 6.87 6.31
C ALA A 260 -24.16 8.08 6.84
N ALA A 261 -25.38 7.86 7.32
CA ALA A 261 -26.06 8.88 8.07
C ALA A 261 -25.15 9.24 9.25
N LYS A 262 -24.73 10.50 9.34
CA LYS A 262 -24.11 10.99 10.57
C LYS A 262 -25.05 10.59 11.71
N PRO A 263 -24.58 9.93 12.78
CA PRO A 263 -25.44 9.74 13.93
C PRO A 263 -25.84 11.15 14.39
N GLU A 264 -27.12 11.47 14.32
CA GLU A 264 -27.67 12.68 14.94
C GLU A 264 -27.55 12.51 16.47
N PHE A 265 -26.36 12.78 17.00
CA PHE A 265 -26.17 13.03 18.41
C PHE A 265 -26.86 14.36 18.74
N GLY A 266 -28.17 14.29 18.96
CA GLY A 266 -29.00 15.43 19.32
C GLY A 266 -30.49 15.25 19.08
N ALA A 267 -30.92 14.36 18.18
CA ALA A 267 -32.34 14.23 17.82
C ALA A 267 -33.12 13.20 18.63
N ARG A 268 -32.43 12.29 19.35
CA ARG A 268 -33.09 11.42 20.33
C ARG A 268 -33.01 12.08 21.70
N ARG A 269 -34.00 12.90 22.03
CA ARG A 269 -34.36 13.16 23.43
C ARG A 269 -34.82 11.82 24.00
N PHE A 270 -33.95 11.16 24.75
CA PHE A 270 -34.41 10.17 25.71
C PHE A 270 -35.15 10.97 26.78
N GLU A 271 -36.47 10.87 26.78
CA GLU A 271 -37.27 11.35 27.89
C GLU A 271 -36.96 10.42 29.06
N VAL A 272 -35.97 10.82 29.87
CA VAL A 272 -35.72 10.19 31.15
C VAL A 272 -36.93 10.53 32.00
N VAL A 273 -37.89 9.61 32.04
CA VAL A 273 -38.96 9.64 33.03
C VAL A 273 -38.27 9.50 34.39
N VAL A 274 -38.03 10.63 35.04
CA VAL A 274 -37.63 10.66 36.45
C VAL A 274 -38.85 10.15 37.21
N PRO A 275 -38.81 8.99 37.86
CA PRO A 275 -39.94 8.56 38.66
C PRO A 275 -40.08 9.56 39.82
N GLU A 276 -41.22 10.24 39.89
CA GLU A 276 -41.57 11.04 41.07
C GLU A 276 -41.47 10.15 42.30
N ARG A 277 -40.68 10.59 43.29
CA ARG A 277 -40.65 9.98 44.62
C ARG A 277 -42.02 10.16 45.25
N ARG A 278 -42.89 9.15 45.11
CA ARG A 278 -44.08 9.02 45.95
C ARG A 278 -43.68 8.45 47.32
N ALA A 279 -44.01 9.20 48.36
CA ALA A 279 -43.91 8.80 49.75
C ALA A 279 -44.73 7.51 50.02
N PRO A 280 -44.36 6.70 51.02
CA PRO A 280 -44.98 5.39 51.24
C PRO A 280 -46.35 5.57 51.87
N GLY A 281 -47.39 5.12 51.16
CA GLY A 281 -48.77 5.10 51.65
C GLY A 281 -49.48 3.83 51.21
N SER A 282 -49.55 2.86 52.13
CA SER A 282 -50.54 1.79 52.29
C SER A 282 -51.22 1.17 51.05
N ALA A 283 -50.77 -0.05 50.75
CA ALA A 283 -51.53 -1.25 50.33
C ALA A 283 -52.60 -1.15 49.21
N ALA A 284 -52.31 -1.79 48.08
CA ALA A 284 -53.23 -2.76 47.45
C ALA A 284 -52.46 -3.72 46.54
N ILE A 285 -52.61 -5.01 46.82
CA ILE A 285 -52.06 -6.17 46.13
C ILE A 285 -52.80 -6.35 44.79
N ILE A 286 -52.09 -6.51 43.66
CA ILE A 286 -52.55 -7.34 42.54
C ILE A 286 -51.35 -8.12 41.99
N LEU A 287 -51.49 -9.45 42.00
CA LEU A 287 -50.57 -10.46 41.50
C LEU A 287 -50.38 -10.38 39.97
N SER A 288 -49.14 -10.56 39.52
CA SER A 288 -48.82 -11.32 38.31
C SER A 288 -47.60 -12.19 38.56
N GLY A 289 -47.80 -13.20 39.42
CA GLY A 289 -46.88 -14.31 39.59
C GLY A 289 -47.08 -15.32 38.47
N ALA A 290 -46.11 -15.44 37.56
CA ALA A 290 -45.92 -16.61 36.70
C ALA A 290 -44.58 -16.50 35.94
N VAL A 291 -43.43 -16.58 36.61
CA VAL A 291 -42.15 -17.04 36.01
C VAL A 291 -41.15 -17.46 37.11
N VAL A 292 -41.18 -16.83 38.30
CA VAL A 292 -40.14 -17.08 39.33
C VAL A 292 -40.35 -18.38 40.14
N GLY A 293 -41.56 -18.95 40.15
CA GLY A 293 -41.87 -20.18 40.87
C GLY A 293 -41.30 -21.47 40.23
N LEU A 294 -40.95 -21.45 38.95
CA LEU A 294 -40.47 -22.65 38.24
C LEU A 294 -38.98 -22.93 38.51
N ALA A 295 -38.18 -21.90 38.78
CA ALA A 295 -36.75 -22.06 39.01
C ALA A 295 -36.41 -22.69 40.37
N ILE A 296 -37.24 -22.45 41.40
CA ILE A 296 -37.01 -22.97 42.75
C ILE A 296 -37.42 -24.45 42.85
N LEU A 297 -38.43 -24.90 42.09
CA LEU A 297 -38.84 -26.30 42.09
C LEU A 297 -37.84 -27.22 41.37
N VAL A 298 -37.19 -26.73 40.30
CA VAL A 298 -36.19 -27.50 39.53
C VAL A 298 -34.87 -27.65 40.31
N ALA A 299 -34.46 -26.63 41.08
CA ALA A 299 -33.26 -26.72 41.91
C ALA A 299 -33.41 -27.70 43.09
N ALA A 300 -34.61 -27.81 43.67
CA ALA A 300 -34.88 -28.76 44.75
C ALA A 300 -34.94 -30.23 44.27
N LEU A 301 -35.43 -30.49 43.05
CA LEU A 301 -35.50 -31.84 42.48
C LEU A 301 -34.14 -32.41 42.04
N LEU A 302 -33.17 -31.54 41.71
CA LEU A 302 -31.81 -31.95 41.36
C LEU A 302 -30.94 -32.25 42.60
N PHE A 303 -31.22 -31.61 43.75
CA PHE A 303 -30.47 -31.86 44.99
C PHE A 303 -30.88 -33.16 45.71
N VAL A 304 -32.11 -33.66 45.51
CA VAL A 304 -32.56 -34.91 46.13
C VAL A 304 -32.03 -36.15 45.40
N ASN A 305 -31.75 -36.07 44.09
CA ASN A 305 -31.27 -37.22 43.30
C ASN A 305 -29.76 -37.46 43.36
N PHE A 306 -28.97 -36.57 43.99
CA PHE A 306 -27.50 -36.74 44.11
C PHE A 306 -27.04 -37.30 45.47
N ALA A 307 -27.98 -37.58 46.38
CA ALA A 307 -27.69 -38.03 47.75
C ALA A 307 -27.80 -39.56 47.97
N GLU A 308 -28.24 -40.34 46.98
CA GLU A 308 -28.33 -41.81 47.08
C GLU A 308 -27.48 -42.48 46.01
N GLY A 309 -26.25 -42.85 46.37
CA GLY A 309 -25.37 -43.60 45.47
C GLY A 309 -23.92 -43.70 45.94
N ALA A 310 -23.68 -43.88 47.24
CA ALA A 310 -22.35 -44.17 47.77
C ALA A 310 -22.31 -45.60 48.31
N GLU A 311 -21.67 -46.53 47.60
CA GLU A 311 -21.03 -47.68 48.25
C GLU A 311 -19.76 -48.17 47.52
N ARG A 312 -18.69 -48.22 48.34
CA ARG A 312 -17.58 -49.18 48.42
C ARG A 312 -16.44 -49.18 47.40
N VAL A 313 -15.31 -48.70 47.92
CA VAL A 313 -13.90 -48.98 47.54
C VAL A 313 -13.52 -50.42 47.94
N PRO A 314 -12.55 -51.05 47.26
CA PRO A 314 -11.42 -51.60 48.00
C PRO A 314 -10.05 -51.15 47.47
N ALA A 315 -9.10 -51.19 48.39
CA ALA A 315 -7.72 -50.72 48.30
C ALA A 315 -6.75 -51.80 47.76
N ASP A 316 -5.65 -51.36 47.14
CA ASP A 316 -4.28 -51.94 47.24
C ASP A 316 -3.33 -51.03 46.42
N PHE A 317 -2.27 -50.43 46.97
CA PHE A 317 -0.95 -50.90 47.46
C PHE A 317 0.18 -50.92 46.40
N GLY A 318 1.31 -50.25 46.75
CA GLY A 318 2.62 -50.28 46.07
C GLY A 318 2.99 -48.92 45.42
N ARG A 319 3.79 -48.01 45.98
CA ARG A 319 5.12 -47.99 46.63
C ARG A 319 6.32 -48.23 45.68
N ALA A 320 7.30 -47.32 45.84
CA ALA A 320 8.70 -47.29 45.36
C ALA A 320 8.91 -46.67 43.96
N SER A 321 9.94 -45.89 43.64
CA SER A 321 11.23 -45.48 44.26
C SER A 321 11.81 -44.39 43.33
N ALA A 322 12.23 -43.20 43.79
CA ALA A 322 13.61 -42.83 44.16
C ALA A 322 14.71 -43.19 43.14
N GLY A 323 15.54 -42.19 42.81
CA GLY A 323 16.79 -42.32 42.06
C GLY A 323 16.97 -41.22 41.00
N ASP A 324 18.01 -40.40 40.88
CA ASP A 324 19.12 -39.84 41.68
C ASP A 324 20.14 -39.27 40.65
N CYS A 325 20.91 -38.24 41.03
CA CYS A 325 22.17 -37.74 40.43
C CYS A 325 22.14 -37.25 38.96
N GLY A 326 22.91 -36.26 38.48
CA GLY A 326 24.01 -35.41 38.94
C GLY A 326 24.35 -34.52 37.72
N GLY A 327 24.65 -33.23 37.85
CA GLY A 327 26.00 -32.74 38.16
C GLY A 327 26.97 -32.85 36.98
N HIS A 328 27.20 -31.75 36.23
CA HIS A 328 28.56 -31.31 35.88
C HIS A 328 28.61 -29.94 35.18
N SER A 329 29.35 -29.06 35.84
CA SER A 329 30.02 -27.84 35.37
C SER A 329 31.03 -28.11 34.26
N LYS A 330 31.27 -27.11 33.38
CA LYS A 330 32.62 -26.54 33.17
C LYS A 330 32.59 -25.24 32.34
N GLU A 331 33.30 -24.27 32.89
CA GLU A 331 33.80 -23.02 32.29
C GLU A 331 34.94 -23.26 31.27
N PHE A 332 35.41 -22.11 30.73
CA PHE A 332 36.60 -21.81 29.92
C PHE A 332 36.36 -21.87 28.40
N GLY A 333 36.70 -20.85 27.61
CA GLY A 333 37.43 -19.61 27.88
C GLY A 333 38.07 -19.12 26.57
N LYS A 334 37.95 -17.81 26.33
CA LYS A 334 38.97 -16.87 25.80
C LYS A 334 39.62 -17.05 24.41
N ASP A 335 39.62 -15.90 23.73
CA ASP A 335 40.71 -15.28 22.94
C ASP A 335 41.24 -15.98 21.68
N ALA A 336 41.06 -15.32 20.53
CA ALA A 336 42.20 -14.94 19.67
C ALA A 336 41.79 -13.93 18.58
N THR A 337 42.51 -12.82 18.60
CA THR A 337 42.63 -11.73 17.62
C THR A 337 43.55 -12.14 16.45
N PHE A 338 43.45 -11.42 15.32
CA PHE A 338 44.37 -11.21 14.16
C PHE A 338 43.73 -11.58 12.81
N LEU A 339 43.92 -10.88 11.68
CA LEU A 339 44.47 -9.58 11.30
C LEU A 339 44.10 -9.36 9.80
N ALA A 340 44.20 -8.10 9.34
CA ALA A 340 44.57 -7.58 7.99
C ALA A 340 44.51 -8.54 6.78
N GLY A 341 43.96 -8.18 5.63
CA GLY A 341 44.06 -6.91 4.90
C GLY A 341 44.45 -7.27 3.45
N TYR A 342 43.86 -6.64 2.44
CA TYR A 342 44.32 -6.69 1.05
C TYR A 342 43.79 -5.47 0.31
N ASP A 343 44.69 -4.53 0.06
CA ASP A 343 44.63 -3.61 -1.08
C ASP A 343 45.46 -4.24 -2.20
N ASP A 344 44.89 -4.28 -3.41
CA ASP A 344 45.51 -3.91 -4.68
C ASP A 344 44.42 -3.77 -5.76
#